data_AF-F0ZP61-F1
#
_entry.id   AF-F0ZP61-F1
#
_cell.length_a   1.000
_cell.length_b   1.000
_cell.length_c   1.000
_cell.angle_alpha   90.00
_cell.angle_beta   90.00
_cell.angle_gamma   90.00
#
_symmetry.space_group_name_H-M   'P 1'
#
loop_
_entity.id
_entity.type
_entity.pdbx_description
1 polymer ?
#
loop_
_entity_poly.entity_id
_entity_poly.type
_entity_poly.pdbx_seq_one_letter_code
_entity_poly.pdbx_strand_id
1 'polypeptide(L)'
;MASNFSANEINEFRKIFEQFDENKDGSISAIELTKMLTQLGEKVTGVQVRDMIKEVDTDNSGTISFDEFLTVMATTKKNSTSNSPAFASVVKKVGQVNTISGYSGSTASGVTHSYSDEEKVAYIDWINNCLAKDADLKGKLPISEDGDKFFQACHDGLLLCKLINDAVPDTIDERVLNKKNLNAFRINENQVLCINSAKAIGCNVVNIGAGDLAEGRAHLIMGLTWQIIKIGLFARINLTNHPELYRLLKPGETIEDLLKLPVEEILLRWFNYHLEAAGSTRRVKNFSGDIKDSECYTVLLKQIAPKNAGVDTRALNESNPEKRAAIVLENADKIGCKKFLKPKDIVTGYQKLNLAFVANLFNTHPALEPVEDVVIIEETREEKTFRNWMNSLGVDPFVNNLYEGVHDGLVLIQLFDKIYPGLVNKSRVNYPPYKAMGAEMKKLENCNYAIELAKNCKYSVVGIDGKNVFDKNKTPILSVTWQLMRAHVLSVLTQISGSDKPIGDGEIVEWTNQALKGAGKKTISGFKDQYIASGIPILDFIEIIRPGTIDPSLVTSSGSEADNLLNAKLAVSSARKVGAVVFALPEDIVEVKPKMVMTIFAGLIAVQRSN
;
A
#
# COMPACT_ATOMS: atom_id res chain seq x y z
N MET A 1 17.38 -41.00 -8.64
CA MET A 1 15.98 -40.78 -8.23
C MET A 1 15.52 -39.32 -8.35
N ALA A 2 16.43 -38.35 -8.42
CA ALA A 2 16.19 -36.99 -8.96
C ALA A 2 15.94 -36.93 -10.50
N SER A 3 15.72 -38.06 -11.16
CA SER A 3 15.74 -38.20 -12.63
C SER A 3 14.37 -37.96 -13.30
N ASN A 4 13.32 -37.59 -12.54
CA ASN A 4 11.96 -37.36 -13.06
C ASN A 4 11.54 -35.88 -13.08
N PHE A 5 12.42 -34.97 -12.64
CA PHE A 5 12.13 -33.55 -12.52
C PHE A 5 13.27 -32.72 -13.10
N SER A 6 12.93 -31.60 -13.74
CA SER A 6 13.91 -30.60 -14.16
C SER A 6 14.58 -29.95 -12.96
N ALA A 7 15.78 -29.37 -13.16
CA ALA A 7 16.49 -28.64 -12.10
C ALA A 7 15.64 -27.51 -11.49
N ASN A 8 14.77 -26.89 -12.30
CA ASN A 8 13.85 -25.85 -11.83
C ASN A 8 12.74 -26.43 -10.93
N GLU A 9 12.12 -27.55 -11.31
CA GLU A 9 11.08 -28.21 -10.49
C GLU A 9 11.65 -28.71 -9.16
N ILE A 10 12.86 -29.28 -9.16
CA ILE A 10 13.53 -29.72 -7.93
C ILE A 10 13.78 -28.52 -7.00
N ASN A 11 14.14 -27.36 -7.55
CA ASN A 11 14.35 -26.15 -6.78
C ASN A 11 13.04 -25.59 -6.20
N GLU A 12 11.93 -25.68 -6.94
CA GLU A 12 10.60 -25.31 -6.43
C GLU A 12 10.14 -26.24 -5.30
N PHE A 13 10.31 -27.55 -5.45
CA PHE A 13 9.99 -28.51 -4.39
C PHE A 13 10.87 -28.33 -3.16
N ARG A 14 12.13 -27.95 -3.34
CA ARG A 14 13.03 -27.61 -2.23
C ARG A 14 12.53 -26.41 -1.44
N LYS A 15 12.07 -25.35 -2.12
CA LYS A 15 11.49 -24.18 -1.44
C LYS A 15 10.23 -24.52 -0.65
N ILE A 16 9.39 -25.42 -1.16
CA ILE A 16 8.19 -25.87 -0.44
C ILE A 16 8.59 -26.72 0.77
N PHE A 17 9.56 -27.62 0.62
CA PHE A 17 10.08 -28.45 1.71
C PHE A 17 10.64 -27.61 2.86
N GLU A 18 11.44 -26.58 2.54
CA GLU A 18 12.02 -25.64 3.52
C GLU A 18 10.96 -24.84 4.30
N GLN A 19 9.72 -24.78 3.83
CA GLN A 19 8.64 -24.15 4.60
C GLN A 19 8.14 -25.07 5.71
N PHE A 20 8.10 -26.38 5.48
CA PHE A 20 7.73 -27.34 6.50
C PHE A 20 8.87 -27.53 7.51
N ASP A 21 10.12 -27.57 7.06
CA ASP A 21 11.33 -27.73 7.88
C ASP A 21 11.76 -26.40 8.54
N GLU A 22 11.07 -26.02 9.62
CA GLU A 22 11.31 -24.74 10.33
C GLU A 22 12.67 -24.71 11.03
N ASN A 23 13.12 -25.84 11.56
CA ASN A 23 14.38 -25.93 12.29
C ASN A 23 15.60 -26.15 11.37
N LYS A 24 15.37 -26.37 10.06
CA LYS A 24 16.36 -26.62 9.02
C LYS A 24 17.23 -27.85 9.27
N ASP A 25 16.62 -28.89 9.86
CA ASP A 25 17.30 -30.15 10.13
C ASP A 25 17.33 -31.10 8.92
N GLY A 26 16.65 -30.73 7.83
CA GLY A 26 16.60 -31.48 6.58
C GLY A 26 15.49 -32.53 6.55
N SER A 27 14.58 -32.53 7.53
CA SER A 27 13.44 -33.44 7.63
C SER A 27 12.19 -32.71 8.13
N ILE A 28 11.00 -33.26 7.84
CA ILE A 28 9.73 -32.70 8.33
C ILE A 28 9.22 -33.59 9.47
N SER A 29 9.17 -33.02 10.68
CA SER A 29 8.66 -33.71 11.87
C SER A 29 7.12 -33.65 11.98
N ALA A 30 6.55 -34.52 12.82
CA ALA A 30 5.11 -34.48 13.14
C ALA A 30 4.66 -33.15 13.76
N ILE A 31 5.55 -32.48 14.50
CA ILE A 31 5.27 -31.19 15.13
C ILE A 31 5.18 -30.09 14.07
N GLU A 32 6.13 -30.05 13.14
CA GLU A 32 6.18 -29.11 12.03
C GLU A 32 4.99 -29.28 11.08
N LEU A 33 4.66 -30.52 10.73
CA LEU A 33 3.49 -30.81 9.88
C LEU A 33 2.17 -30.40 10.57
N THR A 34 2.04 -30.64 11.88
CA THR A 34 0.86 -30.21 12.66
C THR A 34 0.73 -28.69 12.68
N LYS A 35 1.85 -27.99 12.87
CA LYS A 35 1.90 -26.53 12.93
C LYS A 35 1.48 -25.93 11.59
N MET A 36 2.01 -26.46 10.49
CA MET A 36 1.64 -26.05 9.14
C MET A 36 0.15 -26.29 8.85
N LEU A 37 -0.39 -27.46 9.18
CA LEU A 37 -1.82 -27.75 8.98
C LEU A 37 -2.73 -26.82 9.79
N THR A 38 -2.33 -26.48 11.01
CA THR A 38 -3.05 -25.52 11.85
C THR A 38 -3.01 -24.12 11.25
N GLN A 39 -1.88 -23.70 10.66
CA GLN A 39 -1.75 -22.42 9.96
C GLN A 39 -2.62 -22.33 8.70
N LEU A 40 -2.88 -23.46 8.02
CA LEU A 40 -3.81 -23.54 6.90
C LEU A 40 -5.30 -23.58 7.31
N GLY A 41 -5.60 -23.49 8.62
CA GLY A 41 -6.96 -23.52 9.15
C GLY A 41 -7.58 -24.92 9.26
N GLU A 42 -6.79 -25.98 9.05
CA GLU A 42 -7.25 -27.37 9.18
C GLU A 42 -7.11 -27.85 10.63
N LYS A 43 -8.20 -28.40 11.20
CA LYS A 43 -8.17 -29.03 12.53
C LYS A 43 -7.83 -30.51 12.38
N VAL A 44 -6.57 -30.86 12.61
CA VAL A 44 -6.08 -32.25 12.54
C VAL A 44 -5.69 -32.76 13.93
N THR A 45 -5.92 -34.05 14.17
CA THR A 45 -5.50 -34.74 15.39
C THR A 45 -4.09 -35.30 15.23
N GLY A 46 -3.36 -35.46 16.34
CA GLY A 46 -2.01 -36.05 16.30
C GLY A 46 -1.95 -37.49 15.76
N VAL A 47 -3.08 -38.22 15.72
CA VAL A 47 -3.17 -39.54 15.08
C VAL A 47 -3.13 -39.38 13.56
N GLN A 48 -3.95 -38.48 13.00
CA GLN A 48 -4.02 -38.22 11.56
C GLN A 48 -2.67 -37.74 11.00
N VAL A 49 -1.93 -36.91 11.75
CA VAL A 49 -0.60 -36.43 11.33
C VAL A 49 0.42 -37.57 11.29
N ARG A 50 0.38 -38.50 12.26
CA ARG A 50 1.24 -39.69 12.23
C ARG A 50 0.91 -40.63 11.09
N ASP A 51 -0.37 -40.76 10.75
CA ASP A 51 -0.79 -41.60 9.61
C ASP A 51 -0.32 -40.98 8.28
N MET A 52 -0.34 -39.65 8.16
CA MET A 52 0.21 -38.94 6.99
C MET A 52 1.73 -39.12 6.84
N ILE A 53 2.48 -39.11 7.95
CA ILE A 53 3.93 -39.36 7.91
C ILE A 53 4.20 -40.82 7.52
N LYS A 54 3.52 -41.78 8.14
CA LYS A 54 3.68 -43.21 7.83
C LYS A 54 3.35 -43.58 6.38
N GLU A 55 2.51 -42.81 5.71
CA GLU A 55 2.17 -43.03 4.29
C GLU A 55 3.36 -42.71 3.36
N VAL A 56 4.34 -41.93 3.84
CA VAL A 56 5.43 -41.35 3.04
C VAL A 56 6.82 -41.78 3.55
N ASP A 57 6.95 -41.98 4.86
CA ASP A 57 8.16 -42.39 5.56
C ASP A 57 8.51 -43.85 5.23
N THR A 58 9.42 -44.01 4.27
CA THR A 58 9.85 -45.30 3.75
C THR A 58 10.96 -45.93 4.58
N ASP A 59 11.76 -45.10 5.26
CA ASP A 59 12.87 -45.55 6.10
C ASP A 59 12.48 -45.74 7.59
N ASN A 60 11.23 -45.42 7.95
CA ASN A 60 10.68 -45.47 9.31
C ASN A 60 11.45 -44.56 10.29
N SER A 61 11.97 -43.44 9.80
CA SER A 61 12.64 -42.42 10.62
C SER A 61 11.66 -41.67 11.54
N GLY A 62 10.37 -41.71 11.26
CA GLY A 62 9.33 -40.95 11.95
C GLY A 62 9.26 -39.48 11.51
N THR A 63 10.02 -39.10 10.49
CA THR A 63 10.02 -37.79 9.83
C THR A 63 9.99 -37.98 8.30
N ILE A 64 9.86 -36.91 7.53
CA ILE A 64 9.88 -36.99 6.05
C ILE A 64 11.12 -36.30 5.53
N SER A 65 12.02 -37.05 4.90
CA SER A 65 13.21 -36.51 4.24
C SER A 65 12.89 -35.84 2.90
N PHE A 66 13.82 -35.02 2.39
CA PHE A 66 13.61 -34.35 1.09
C PHE A 66 13.45 -35.33 -0.09
N ASP A 67 14.13 -36.48 -0.05
CA ASP A 67 14.04 -37.49 -1.10
C ASP A 67 12.69 -38.23 -1.06
N GLU A 68 12.14 -38.48 0.12
CA GLU A 68 10.79 -39.04 0.29
C GLU A 68 9.72 -38.03 -0.13
N PHE A 69 9.92 -36.75 0.21
CA PHE A 69 9.09 -35.65 -0.27
C PHE A 69 9.04 -35.59 -1.80
N LEU A 70 10.19 -35.65 -2.49
CA LEU A 70 10.25 -35.68 -3.95
C LEU A 70 9.57 -36.93 -4.53
N THR A 71 9.66 -38.06 -3.83
CA THR A 71 8.99 -39.30 -4.24
C THR A 71 7.48 -39.12 -4.27
N VAL A 72 6.89 -38.51 -3.22
CA VAL A 72 5.45 -38.19 -3.18
C VAL A 72 5.04 -37.26 -4.33
N MET A 73 5.85 -36.23 -4.61
CA MET A 73 5.57 -35.30 -5.72
C MET A 73 5.65 -36.01 -7.08
N ALA A 74 6.53 -37.00 -7.25
CA ALA A 74 6.67 -37.76 -8.49
C ALA A 74 5.46 -38.68 -8.73
N THR A 75 4.96 -39.32 -7.68
CA THR A 75 3.77 -40.19 -7.75
C THR A 75 2.53 -39.38 -8.09
N THR A 76 2.45 -38.14 -7.61
CA THR A 76 1.34 -37.21 -7.86
C THR A 76 1.35 -36.64 -9.29
N LYS A 77 2.52 -36.57 -9.94
CA LYS A 77 2.66 -36.14 -11.36
C LYS A 77 2.25 -37.25 -12.34
N LYS A 78 2.32 -38.53 -11.97
CA LYS A 78 1.99 -39.68 -12.83
C LYS A 78 0.52 -40.14 -12.76
N ASN A 79 -0.20 -39.86 -11.67
CA ASN A 79 -1.58 -40.32 -11.49
C ASN A 79 -2.57 -39.14 -11.33
N SER A 80 -3.40 -38.88 -12.34
CA SER A 80 -4.45 -37.86 -12.33
C SER A 80 -5.79 -38.33 -11.73
N THR A 81 -5.81 -39.40 -10.95
CA THR A 81 -7.02 -39.99 -10.34
C THR A 81 -7.00 -39.98 -8.81
N SER A 82 -8.20 -40.01 -8.23
CA SER A 82 -8.67 -39.66 -6.89
C SER A 82 -8.03 -40.30 -5.63
N ASN A 83 -6.89 -40.98 -5.72
CA ASN A 83 -6.16 -41.58 -4.57
C ASN A 83 -4.75 -40.97 -4.42
N SER A 84 -4.65 -39.64 -4.31
CA SER A 84 -3.38 -39.01 -3.94
C SER A 84 -3.13 -39.15 -2.43
N PRO A 85 -1.89 -39.43 -1.98
CA PRO A 85 -1.56 -39.48 -0.55
C PRO A 85 -2.03 -38.23 0.18
N ALA A 86 -2.48 -38.39 1.44
CA ALA A 86 -3.03 -37.28 2.21
C ALA A 86 -2.01 -36.14 2.33
N PHE A 87 -0.74 -36.49 2.54
CA PHE A 87 0.38 -35.54 2.56
C PHE A 87 0.54 -34.74 1.25
N ALA A 88 0.36 -35.37 0.08
CA ALA A 88 0.48 -34.69 -1.22
C ALA A 88 -0.58 -33.59 -1.41
N SER A 89 -1.80 -33.79 -0.87
CA SER A 89 -2.86 -32.80 -0.90
C SER A 89 -2.53 -31.56 -0.05
N VAL A 90 -1.85 -31.77 1.07
CA VAL A 90 -1.37 -30.72 1.97
C VAL A 90 -0.28 -29.91 1.31
N VAL A 91 0.70 -30.57 0.68
CA VAL A 91 1.80 -29.89 -0.05
C VAL A 91 1.26 -29.02 -1.19
N LYS A 92 0.27 -29.50 -1.95
CA LYS A 92 -0.42 -28.70 -2.98
C LYS A 92 -1.14 -27.49 -2.40
N LYS A 93 -1.84 -27.66 -1.27
CA LYS A 93 -2.49 -26.54 -0.56
C LYS A 93 -1.47 -25.53 -0.06
N VAL A 94 -0.33 -25.94 0.49
CA VAL A 94 0.73 -25.01 0.94
C VAL A 94 1.34 -24.24 -0.23
N GLY A 95 1.59 -24.88 -1.38
CA GLY A 95 2.03 -24.19 -2.59
C GLY A 95 0.99 -23.18 -3.13
N GLN A 96 -0.30 -23.49 -3.01
CA GLN A 96 -1.41 -22.59 -3.37
C GLN A 96 -1.65 -21.48 -2.35
N VAL A 97 -1.47 -21.76 -1.06
CA VAL A 97 -1.64 -20.79 0.02
C VAL A 97 -0.49 -19.81 0.02
N ASN A 98 0.75 -20.20 -0.28
CA ASN A 98 1.83 -19.23 -0.49
C ASN A 98 1.74 -18.42 -1.79
N THR A 99 0.81 -18.77 -2.69
CA THR A 99 0.42 -17.91 -3.82
C THR A 99 -0.82 -17.05 -3.52
N ILE A 100 -1.53 -17.28 -2.40
CA ILE A 100 -2.82 -16.63 -2.08
C ILE A 100 -2.82 -15.88 -0.73
N SER A 101 -1.99 -16.25 0.25
CA SER A 101 -1.96 -15.67 1.61
C SER A 101 -0.71 -14.82 1.83
N GLY A 102 -0.75 -13.59 1.34
CA GLY A 102 0.08 -12.49 1.86
C GLY A 102 -0.45 -11.99 3.20
N TYR A 103 -0.42 -12.81 4.25
CA TYR A 103 -0.46 -12.30 5.62
C TYR A 103 0.97 -12.00 6.06
N SER A 104 1.20 -10.74 6.42
CA SER A 104 2.42 -10.20 6.98
C SER A 104 2.89 -11.04 8.17
N GLY A 105 4.07 -11.63 8.02
CA GLY A 105 4.82 -12.33 9.04
C GLY A 105 6.27 -12.48 8.57
N SER A 106 7.05 -11.41 8.73
CA SER A 106 8.50 -11.44 8.91
C SER A 106 9.33 -12.32 7.95
N THR A 107 9.82 -11.75 6.85
CA THR A 107 11.27 -11.53 6.66
C THR A 107 11.53 -10.84 5.32
N ALA A 108 12.34 -9.79 5.35
CA ALA A 108 13.01 -9.26 4.19
C ALA A 108 13.96 -10.34 3.64
N SER A 109 13.56 -11.06 2.60
CA SER A 109 14.42 -11.73 1.62
C SER A 109 13.56 -12.51 0.63
N GLY A 110 13.54 -12.09 -0.64
CA GLY A 110 13.14 -12.95 -1.76
C GLY A 110 11.64 -13.15 -1.97
N VAL A 111 10.89 -12.07 -2.25
CA VAL A 111 9.51 -12.22 -2.76
C VAL A 111 9.55 -12.45 -4.28
N THR A 112 9.32 -13.70 -4.68
CA THR A 112 8.93 -14.02 -6.07
C THR A 112 7.44 -13.75 -6.18
N HIS A 113 7.08 -12.56 -6.63
CA HIS A 113 5.69 -12.13 -6.74
C HIS A 113 5.04 -12.73 -8.00
N SER A 114 4.10 -13.65 -7.82
CA SER A 114 3.15 -14.04 -8.88
C SER A 114 1.95 -13.09 -8.84
N TYR A 115 1.51 -12.60 -10.00
CA TYR A 115 0.23 -11.89 -10.17
C TYR A 115 -0.72 -12.83 -10.92
N SER A 116 -2.03 -12.73 -10.70
CA SER A 116 -2.99 -13.53 -11.46
C SER A 116 -3.42 -12.81 -12.75
N ASP A 117 -3.78 -13.57 -13.78
CA ASP A 117 -4.36 -12.99 -14.99
C ASP A 117 -5.71 -12.33 -14.69
N GLU A 118 -6.46 -12.85 -13.70
CA GLU A 118 -7.71 -12.23 -13.23
C GLU A 118 -7.47 -10.82 -12.66
N GLU A 119 -6.42 -10.62 -11.85
CA GLU A 119 -6.04 -9.29 -11.36
C GLU A 119 -5.68 -8.34 -12.50
N LYS A 120 -4.88 -8.82 -13.45
CA LYS A 120 -4.43 -8.01 -14.59
C LYS A 120 -5.63 -7.50 -15.38
N VAL A 121 -6.56 -8.40 -15.70
CA VAL A 121 -7.80 -8.03 -16.38
C VAL A 121 -8.60 -7.00 -15.59
N ALA A 122 -8.79 -7.23 -14.29
CA ALA A 122 -9.56 -6.34 -13.43
C ALA A 122 -8.97 -4.92 -13.39
N TYR A 123 -7.65 -4.79 -13.31
CA TYR A 123 -6.97 -3.48 -13.30
C TYR A 123 -7.03 -2.80 -14.66
N ILE A 124 -6.87 -3.55 -15.75
CA ILE A 124 -6.99 -3.03 -17.11
C ILE A 124 -8.41 -2.50 -17.35
N ASP A 125 -9.45 -3.24 -16.98
CA ASP A 125 -10.83 -2.77 -17.07
C ASP A 125 -11.02 -1.48 -16.26
N TRP A 126 -10.56 -1.45 -15.00
CA TRP A 126 -10.64 -0.23 -14.19
C TRP A 126 -9.99 0.97 -14.86
N ILE A 127 -8.74 0.82 -15.34
CA ILE A 127 -7.96 1.86 -16.00
C ILE A 127 -8.64 2.33 -17.29
N ASN A 128 -9.12 1.40 -18.12
CA ASN A 128 -9.83 1.70 -19.36
C ASN A 128 -11.10 2.51 -19.10
N ASN A 129 -11.75 2.33 -17.95
CA ASN A 129 -12.94 3.08 -17.57
C ASN A 129 -12.61 4.44 -16.95
N CYS A 130 -11.73 4.52 -15.94
CA CYS A 130 -11.46 5.78 -15.25
C CYS A 130 -10.66 6.77 -16.10
N LEU A 131 -9.77 6.28 -16.97
CA LEU A 131 -8.95 7.13 -17.85
C LEU A 131 -9.49 7.19 -19.29
N ALA A 132 -10.68 6.66 -19.59
CA ALA A 132 -11.26 6.56 -20.94
C ALA A 132 -11.23 7.88 -21.74
N LYS A 133 -11.40 9.01 -21.03
CA LYS A 133 -11.52 10.36 -21.60
C LYS A 133 -10.20 11.14 -21.60
N ASP A 134 -9.11 10.56 -21.11
CA ASP A 134 -7.82 11.25 -21.02
C ASP A 134 -7.25 11.52 -22.42
N ALA A 135 -6.93 12.79 -22.70
CA ALA A 135 -6.49 13.22 -24.02
C ALA A 135 -5.08 12.72 -24.38
N ASP A 136 -4.21 12.54 -23.39
CA ASP A 136 -2.82 12.13 -23.57
C ASP A 136 -2.69 10.61 -23.77
N LEU A 137 -3.69 9.85 -23.30
CA LEU A 137 -3.72 8.38 -23.36
C LEU A 137 -4.54 7.80 -24.53
N LYS A 138 -5.07 8.63 -25.43
CA LYS A 138 -5.85 8.17 -26.61
C LYS A 138 -5.13 7.14 -27.49
N GLY A 139 -3.80 7.19 -27.56
CA GLY A 139 -2.99 6.21 -28.31
C GLY A 139 -2.71 4.90 -27.57
N LYS A 140 -3.13 4.79 -26.31
CA LYS A 140 -2.89 3.64 -25.42
C LYS A 140 -4.16 2.96 -24.94
N LEU A 141 -5.25 3.72 -24.80
CA LEU A 141 -6.54 3.22 -24.33
C LEU A 141 -7.49 2.92 -25.51
N PRO A 142 -8.31 1.87 -25.44
CA PRO A 142 -8.33 0.86 -24.37
C PRO A 142 -7.13 -0.10 -24.47
N ILE A 143 -6.55 -0.44 -23.33
CA ILE A 143 -5.50 -1.45 -23.22
C ILE A 143 -6.14 -2.83 -23.39
N SER A 144 -5.55 -3.67 -24.24
CA SER A 144 -5.95 -5.08 -24.36
C SER A 144 -5.52 -5.87 -23.13
N GLU A 145 -6.38 -6.80 -22.71
CA GLU A 145 -6.13 -7.79 -21.65
C GLU A 145 -5.04 -8.82 -22.02
N ASP A 146 -4.69 -8.91 -23.31
CA ASP A 146 -3.82 -9.95 -23.85
C ASP A 146 -2.32 -9.67 -23.65
N GLY A 147 -1.61 -10.71 -23.22
CA GLY A 147 -0.15 -10.71 -23.11
C GLY A 147 0.38 -9.58 -22.23
N ASP A 148 1.37 -8.86 -22.77
CA ASP A 148 2.14 -7.83 -22.06
C ASP A 148 1.69 -6.40 -22.40
N LYS A 149 0.55 -6.21 -23.07
CA LYS A 149 0.10 -4.89 -23.53
C LYS A 149 -0.06 -3.88 -22.40
N PHE A 150 -0.51 -4.35 -21.24
CA PHE A 150 -0.58 -3.54 -20.03
C PHE A 150 0.80 -3.06 -19.55
N PHE A 151 1.79 -3.95 -19.48
CA PHE A 151 3.15 -3.59 -19.06
C PHE A 151 3.82 -2.64 -20.06
N GLN A 152 3.59 -2.85 -21.36
CA GLN A 152 4.03 -1.93 -22.42
C GLN A 152 3.40 -0.53 -22.26
N ALA A 153 2.12 -0.46 -21.91
CA ALA A 153 1.44 0.81 -21.69
C ALA A 153 1.97 1.58 -20.46
N CYS A 154 2.44 0.86 -19.43
CA CYS A 154 3.07 1.41 -18.23
C CYS A 154 4.53 1.86 -18.45
N HIS A 155 5.22 1.35 -19.47
CA HIS A 155 6.67 1.50 -19.64
C HIS A 155 7.14 2.96 -19.61
N ASP A 156 6.46 3.90 -20.27
CA ASP A 156 6.89 5.30 -20.30
C ASP A 156 6.48 6.14 -19.07
N GLY A 157 5.88 5.51 -18.05
CA GLY A 157 5.41 6.14 -16.83
C GLY A 157 4.14 6.99 -16.97
N LEU A 158 3.70 7.34 -18.17
CA LEU A 158 2.58 8.28 -18.37
C LEU A 158 1.26 7.72 -17.84
N LEU A 159 0.98 6.44 -18.13
CA LEU A 159 -0.25 5.78 -17.69
C LEU A 159 -0.38 5.77 -16.17
N LEU A 160 0.69 5.40 -15.46
CA LEU A 160 0.70 5.32 -14.01
C LEU A 160 0.65 6.71 -13.35
N CYS A 161 1.31 7.73 -13.93
CA CYS A 161 1.17 9.10 -13.46
C CYS A 161 -0.29 9.61 -13.55
N LYS A 162 -0.98 9.30 -14.65
CA LYS A 162 -2.40 9.65 -14.81
C LYS A 162 -3.29 8.89 -13.83
N LEU A 163 -3.00 7.61 -13.61
CA LEU A 163 -3.71 6.81 -12.61
C LEU A 163 -3.51 7.34 -11.18
N ILE A 164 -2.32 7.87 -10.86
CA ILE A 164 -2.06 8.54 -9.57
C ILE A 164 -2.96 9.78 -9.41
N ASN A 165 -3.12 10.59 -10.45
CA ASN A 165 -4.00 11.76 -10.40
C ASN A 165 -5.49 11.38 -10.34
N ASP A 166 -5.92 10.28 -10.96
CA ASP A 166 -7.29 9.75 -10.80
C ASP A 166 -7.55 9.26 -9.36
N ALA A 167 -6.55 8.61 -8.75
CA ALA A 167 -6.62 8.13 -7.37
C ALA A 167 -6.61 9.29 -6.35
N VAL A 168 -5.69 10.24 -6.51
CA VAL A 168 -5.55 11.42 -5.66
C VAL A 168 -5.34 12.65 -6.57
N PRO A 169 -6.40 13.44 -6.82
CA PRO A 169 -6.32 14.62 -7.68
C PRO A 169 -5.22 15.59 -7.25
N ASP A 170 -4.66 16.32 -8.23
CA ASP A 170 -3.62 17.33 -8.04
C ASP A 170 -2.28 16.81 -7.45
N THR A 171 -2.06 15.50 -7.38
CA THR A 171 -0.79 14.93 -6.90
C THR A 171 0.38 15.26 -7.84
N ILE A 172 0.14 15.20 -9.15
CA ILE A 172 1.10 15.48 -10.21
C ILE A 172 0.58 16.63 -11.06
N ASP A 173 1.37 17.68 -11.18
CA ASP A 173 1.16 18.72 -12.18
C ASP A 173 1.46 18.17 -13.57
N GLU A 174 0.43 17.90 -14.35
CA GLU A 174 0.60 17.22 -15.65
C GLU A 174 1.40 18.03 -16.68
N ARG A 175 1.65 19.32 -16.43
CA ARG A 175 2.50 20.14 -17.28
C ARG A 175 3.96 19.67 -17.26
N VAL A 176 4.40 19.00 -16.20
CA VAL A 176 5.78 18.45 -16.12
C VAL A 176 5.96 17.12 -16.86
N LEU A 177 4.86 16.46 -17.24
CA LEU A 177 4.90 15.14 -17.87
C LEU A 177 5.46 15.23 -19.29
N ASN A 178 6.39 14.34 -19.61
CA ASN A 178 6.83 14.16 -20.98
C ASN A 178 5.75 13.36 -21.74
N LYS A 179 5.06 14.00 -22.68
CA LYS A 179 3.90 13.43 -23.40
C LYS A 179 4.17 13.01 -24.85
N LYS A 180 5.19 13.58 -25.49
CA LYS A 180 5.54 13.39 -26.92
C LYS A 180 7.05 13.29 -27.08
N ASN A 181 7.54 12.72 -28.19
CA ASN A 181 8.97 12.59 -28.51
C ASN A 181 9.76 11.98 -27.34
N LEU A 182 9.32 10.80 -26.92
CA LEU A 182 9.87 10.08 -25.78
C LEU A 182 11.17 9.39 -26.18
N ASN A 183 12.26 9.78 -25.54
CA ASN A 183 13.53 9.06 -25.57
C ASN A 183 13.77 8.42 -24.19
N ALA A 184 14.82 7.62 -24.06
CA ALA A 184 15.12 6.90 -22.81
C ALA A 184 15.21 7.84 -21.59
N PHE A 185 15.76 9.04 -21.77
CA PHE A 185 15.87 10.04 -20.69
C PHE A 185 14.49 10.56 -20.25
N ARG A 186 13.65 10.99 -21.20
CA ARG A 186 12.31 11.53 -20.90
C ARG A 186 11.36 10.47 -20.33
N ILE A 187 11.52 9.21 -20.76
CA ILE A 187 10.85 8.05 -20.16
C ILE A 187 11.28 7.89 -18.71
N ASN A 188 12.58 7.91 -18.45
CA ASN A 188 13.11 7.78 -17.10
C ASN A 188 12.60 8.89 -16.18
N GLU A 189 12.52 10.14 -16.64
CA GLU A 189 11.95 11.24 -15.87
C GLU A 189 10.49 11.01 -15.47
N ASN A 190 9.66 10.51 -16.39
CA ASN A 190 8.26 10.17 -16.08
C ASN A 190 8.18 9.02 -15.07
N GLN A 191 9.03 8.00 -15.20
CA GLN A 191 9.08 6.88 -14.27
C GLN A 191 9.52 7.32 -12.86
N VAL A 192 10.55 8.16 -12.77
CA VAL A 192 11.03 8.73 -11.50
C VAL A 192 9.92 9.58 -10.86
N LEU A 193 9.24 10.42 -11.65
CA LEU A 193 8.09 11.18 -11.19
C LEU A 193 6.96 10.27 -10.69
N CYS A 194 6.64 9.19 -11.40
CA CYS A 194 5.65 8.20 -11.00
C CYS A 194 5.98 7.59 -9.63
N ILE A 195 7.21 7.07 -9.45
CA ILE A 195 7.63 6.43 -8.21
C ILE A 195 7.61 7.41 -7.03
N ASN A 196 8.13 8.63 -7.21
CA ASN A 196 8.16 9.63 -6.14
C ASN A 196 6.77 10.18 -5.81
N SER A 197 5.86 10.24 -6.79
CA SER A 197 4.47 10.63 -6.55
C SER A 197 3.68 9.51 -5.88
N ALA A 198 3.93 8.25 -6.22
CA ALA A 198 3.39 7.09 -5.51
C ALA A 198 3.81 7.07 -4.03
N LYS A 199 5.08 7.37 -3.72
CA LYS A 199 5.55 7.58 -2.33
C LYS A 199 4.71 8.63 -1.62
N ALA A 200 4.51 9.79 -2.27
CA ALA A 200 3.84 10.93 -1.67
C ALA A 200 2.37 10.66 -1.30
N ILE A 201 1.70 9.74 -2.00
CA ILE A 201 0.34 9.30 -1.66
C ILE A 201 0.30 8.10 -0.72
N GLY A 202 1.47 7.59 -0.27
CA GLY A 202 1.59 6.52 0.72
C GLY A 202 1.74 5.10 0.15
N CYS A 203 2.04 4.95 -1.15
CA CYS A 203 2.40 3.63 -1.69
C CYS A 203 3.74 3.15 -1.11
N ASN A 204 3.80 1.89 -0.70
CA ASN A 204 5.06 1.23 -0.37
C ASN A 204 5.79 0.89 -1.67
N VAL A 205 6.93 1.56 -1.87
CA VAL A 205 7.78 1.39 -3.06
C VAL A 205 9.24 1.07 -2.71
N VAL A 206 9.49 0.51 -1.53
CA VAL A 206 10.87 0.19 -1.06
C VAL A 206 11.63 -0.71 -2.06
N ASN A 207 10.91 -1.55 -2.81
CA ASN A 207 11.49 -2.50 -3.77
C ASN A 207 11.14 -2.20 -5.24
N ILE A 208 10.77 -0.95 -5.58
CA ILE A 208 10.48 -0.55 -6.95
C ILE A 208 11.06 0.83 -7.26
N GLY A 209 11.91 0.87 -8.29
CA GLY A 209 12.50 2.07 -8.85
C GLY A 209 12.07 2.30 -10.31
N ALA A 210 12.59 3.39 -10.89
CA ALA A 210 12.31 3.72 -12.29
C ALA A 210 12.82 2.63 -13.25
N GLY A 211 13.95 1.99 -12.94
CA GLY A 211 14.50 0.89 -13.73
C GLY A 211 13.56 -0.32 -13.81
N ASP A 212 12.84 -0.64 -12.73
CA ASP A 212 11.88 -1.75 -12.73
C ASP A 212 10.67 -1.51 -13.65
N LEU A 213 10.23 -0.24 -13.73
CA LEU A 213 9.19 0.19 -14.69
C LEU A 213 9.73 0.12 -16.13
N ALA A 214 10.99 0.53 -16.34
CA ALA A 214 11.63 0.47 -17.65
C ALA A 214 11.80 -0.97 -18.15
N GLU A 215 12.21 -1.88 -17.28
CA GLU A 215 12.35 -3.31 -17.58
C GLU A 215 11.01 -4.03 -17.71
N GLY A 216 9.89 -3.38 -17.36
CA GLY A 216 8.56 -3.99 -17.47
C GLY A 216 8.35 -5.12 -16.47
N ARG A 217 8.92 -5.04 -15.26
CA ARG A 217 8.82 -6.09 -14.24
C ARG A 217 7.37 -6.24 -13.77
N ALA A 218 6.67 -7.19 -14.40
CA ALA A 218 5.22 -7.34 -14.33
C ALA A 218 4.67 -7.33 -12.90
N HIS A 219 5.30 -8.08 -12.01
CA HIS A 219 4.85 -8.20 -10.63
C HIS A 219 4.97 -6.90 -9.81
N LEU A 220 6.00 -6.08 -10.06
CA LEU A 220 6.18 -4.79 -9.42
C LEU A 220 5.17 -3.78 -9.96
N ILE A 221 4.94 -3.78 -11.28
CA ILE A 221 3.93 -2.94 -11.93
C ILE A 221 2.53 -3.29 -11.42
N MET A 222 2.19 -4.59 -11.31
CA MET A 222 0.92 -5.06 -10.76
C MET A 222 0.74 -4.64 -9.30
N GLY A 223 1.77 -4.83 -8.48
CA GLY A 223 1.74 -4.42 -7.07
C GLY A 223 1.55 -2.91 -6.89
N LEU A 224 2.28 -2.09 -7.64
CA LEU A 224 2.14 -0.64 -7.62
C LEU A 224 0.75 -0.19 -8.12
N THR A 225 0.29 -0.75 -9.24
CA THR A 225 -1.02 -0.43 -9.83
C THR A 225 -2.14 -0.70 -8.82
N TRP A 226 -2.12 -1.86 -8.16
CA TRP A 226 -3.09 -2.15 -7.11
C TRP A 226 -3.05 -1.14 -5.97
N GLN A 227 -1.87 -0.79 -5.48
CA GLN A 227 -1.75 0.17 -4.38
C GLN A 227 -2.36 1.52 -4.75
N ILE A 228 -2.12 2.01 -5.98
CA ILE A 228 -2.71 3.26 -6.48
C ILE A 228 -4.25 3.14 -6.56
N ILE A 229 -4.77 2.06 -7.16
CA ILE A 229 -6.23 1.82 -7.24
C ILE A 229 -6.85 1.76 -5.85
N LYS A 230 -6.23 1.02 -4.92
CA LYS A 230 -6.72 0.86 -3.54
C LYS A 230 -6.79 2.22 -2.83
N ILE A 231 -5.74 3.04 -2.95
CA ILE A 231 -5.73 4.40 -2.38
C ILE A 231 -6.88 5.23 -2.96
N GLY A 232 -7.07 5.21 -4.28
CA GLY A 232 -8.15 5.97 -4.94
C GLY A 232 -9.55 5.56 -4.50
N LEU A 233 -9.80 4.25 -4.39
CA LEU A 233 -11.08 3.72 -3.91
C LEU A 233 -11.36 4.13 -2.46
N PHE A 234 -10.33 4.16 -1.62
CA PHE A 234 -10.48 4.35 -0.18
C PHE A 234 -10.44 5.82 0.23
N ALA A 235 -9.67 6.65 -0.48
CA ALA A 235 -9.58 8.08 -0.23
C ALA A 235 -10.95 8.79 -0.36
N ARG A 236 -11.88 8.19 -1.12
CA ARG A 236 -13.25 8.69 -1.28
C ARG A 236 -14.15 8.39 -0.08
N ILE A 237 -13.83 7.37 0.72
CA ILE A 237 -14.63 6.91 1.87
C ILE A 237 -14.24 7.73 3.12
N ASN A 238 -14.80 8.92 3.24
CA ASN A 238 -14.56 9.86 4.34
C ASN A 238 -15.81 10.73 4.58
N LEU A 239 -15.83 11.52 5.67
CA LEU A 239 -16.99 12.36 6.02
C LEU A 239 -17.24 13.53 5.07
N THR A 240 -16.22 14.03 4.37
CA THR A 240 -16.37 15.12 3.41
C THR A 240 -17.21 14.67 2.21
N ASN A 241 -16.98 13.46 1.73
CA ASN A 241 -17.74 12.87 0.62
C ASN A 241 -19.00 12.11 1.08
N HIS A 242 -18.95 11.51 2.27
CA HIS A 242 -19.99 10.66 2.82
C HIS A 242 -20.34 11.02 4.28
N PRO A 243 -20.98 12.19 4.52
CA PRO A 243 -21.54 12.56 5.83
C PRO A 243 -22.43 11.46 6.44
N GLU A 244 -23.10 10.68 5.60
CA GLU A 244 -24.00 9.60 5.99
C GLU A 244 -23.31 8.42 6.72
N LEU A 245 -21.97 8.38 6.77
CA LEU A 245 -21.23 7.38 7.55
C LEU A 245 -21.63 7.34 9.04
N TYR A 246 -22.17 8.43 9.59
CA TYR A 246 -22.78 8.46 10.92
C TYR A 246 -23.85 7.37 11.14
N ARG A 247 -24.52 6.91 10.07
CA ARG A 247 -25.51 5.81 10.15
C ARG A 247 -24.87 4.45 10.48
N LEU A 248 -23.55 4.33 10.38
CA LEU A 248 -22.80 3.09 10.65
C LEU A 248 -22.28 2.98 12.09
N LEU A 249 -22.61 3.96 12.94
CA LEU A 249 -22.27 3.94 14.36
C LEU A 249 -23.04 2.85 15.10
N LYS A 250 -22.32 2.09 15.93
CA LYS A 250 -22.95 1.16 16.87
C LYS A 250 -23.37 1.91 18.14
N PRO A 251 -24.30 1.34 18.93
CA PRO A 251 -24.70 1.95 20.20
C PRO A 251 -23.49 2.25 21.10
N GLY A 252 -23.33 3.52 21.47
CA GLY A 252 -22.25 4.00 22.34
C GLY A 252 -20.94 4.37 21.64
N GLU A 253 -20.83 4.24 20.31
CA GLU A 253 -19.65 4.71 19.57
C GLU A 253 -19.78 6.17 19.15
N THR A 254 -18.64 6.86 19.10
CA THR A 254 -18.51 8.20 18.52
C THR A 254 -18.08 8.13 17.05
N ILE A 255 -18.23 9.24 16.31
CA ILE A 255 -17.77 9.29 14.92
C ILE A 255 -16.25 9.12 14.81
N GLU A 256 -15.52 9.65 15.79
CA GLU A 256 -14.09 9.46 15.92
C GLU A 256 -13.72 7.99 16.06
N ASP A 257 -14.53 7.19 16.75
CA ASP A 257 -14.30 5.75 16.88
C ASP A 257 -14.48 5.01 15.55
N LEU A 258 -15.45 5.43 14.73
CA LEU A 258 -15.63 4.87 13.39
C LEU A 258 -14.44 5.22 12.47
N LEU A 259 -13.98 6.48 12.48
CA LEU A 259 -12.90 6.96 11.61
C LEU A 259 -11.52 6.40 11.97
N LYS A 260 -11.36 5.81 13.16
CA LYS A 260 -10.16 5.07 13.55
C LYS A 260 -10.05 3.70 12.88
N LEU A 261 -11.15 3.16 12.38
CA LEU A 261 -11.18 1.83 11.77
C LEU A 261 -10.52 1.83 10.39
N PRO A 262 -9.91 0.71 9.97
CA PRO A 262 -9.58 0.49 8.58
C PRO A 262 -10.82 0.61 7.69
N VAL A 263 -10.65 1.10 6.47
CA VAL A 263 -11.75 1.27 5.51
C VAL A 263 -12.46 -0.06 5.23
N GLU A 264 -11.74 -1.17 5.25
CA GLU A 264 -12.31 -2.52 5.13
C GLU A 264 -13.38 -2.79 6.20
N GLU A 265 -13.15 -2.38 7.44
CA GLU A 265 -14.10 -2.54 8.55
C GLU A 265 -15.30 -1.62 8.43
N ILE A 266 -15.10 -0.39 7.93
CA ILE A 266 -16.19 0.54 7.60
C ILE A 266 -17.09 -0.06 6.52
N LEU A 267 -16.50 -0.64 5.47
CA LEU A 267 -17.23 -1.32 4.40
C LEU A 267 -17.97 -2.57 4.91
N LEU A 268 -17.39 -3.34 5.84
CA LEU A 268 -18.08 -4.47 6.47
C LEU A 268 -19.29 -3.99 7.28
N ARG A 269 -19.17 -2.87 8.02
CA ARG A 269 -20.31 -2.26 8.74
C ARG A 269 -21.40 -1.82 7.78
N TRP A 270 -21.03 -1.12 6.71
CA TRP A 270 -21.95 -0.70 5.66
C TRP A 270 -22.69 -1.87 5.00
N PHE A 271 -21.95 -2.92 4.61
CA PHE A 271 -22.54 -4.11 4.01
C PHE A 271 -23.58 -4.72 4.95
N ASN A 272 -23.20 -4.90 6.22
CA ASN A 272 -24.08 -5.51 7.22
C ASN A 272 -25.27 -4.63 7.61
N TYR A 273 -25.12 -3.31 7.62
CA TYR A 273 -26.22 -2.36 7.81
C TYR A 273 -27.34 -2.64 6.80
N HIS A 274 -26.98 -2.80 5.52
CA HIS A 274 -27.94 -3.09 4.46
C HIS A 274 -28.51 -4.51 4.52
N LEU A 275 -27.71 -5.51 4.89
CA LEU A 275 -28.22 -6.86 5.13
C LEU A 275 -29.24 -6.89 6.27
N GLU A 276 -28.97 -6.16 7.35
CA GLU A 276 -29.87 -6.05 8.49
C GLU A 276 -31.18 -5.35 8.12
N ALA A 277 -31.10 -4.23 7.41
CA ALA A 277 -32.27 -3.51 6.91
C ALA A 277 -33.13 -4.36 5.96
N ALA A 278 -32.51 -5.28 5.20
CA ALA A 278 -33.20 -6.24 4.33
C ALA A 278 -33.77 -7.46 5.09
N GLY A 279 -33.60 -7.55 6.42
CA GLY A 279 -34.06 -8.67 7.23
C GLY A 279 -33.24 -9.95 7.08
N SER A 280 -32.03 -9.87 6.50
CA SER A 280 -31.14 -11.03 6.37
C SER A 280 -30.62 -11.46 7.75
N THR A 281 -30.59 -12.78 7.99
CA THR A 281 -29.99 -13.37 9.20
C THR A 281 -28.48 -13.53 9.09
N ARG A 282 -27.91 -13.42 7.89
CA ARG A 282 -26.48 -13.53 7.64
C ARG A 282 -25.77 -12.21 7.93
N ARG A 283 -24.51 -12.31 8.35
CA ARG A 283 -23.58 -11.18 8.50
C ARG A 283 -22.24 -11.54 7.90
N VAL A 284 -21.65 -10.58 7.19
CA VAL A 284 -20.36 -10.70 6.51
C VAL A 284 -19.27 -10.19 7.44
N LYS A 285 -18.22 -10.98 7.65
CA LYS A 285 -17.04 -10.64 8.48
C LYS A 285 -15.76 -10.53 7.64
N ASN A 286 -15.81 -10.98 6.40
CA ASN A 286 -14.71 -10.91 5.45
C ASN A 286 -15.25 -10.84 4.01
N PHE A 287 -14.48 -10.26 3.10
CA PHE A 287 -14.81 -10.23 1.66
C PHE A 287 -14.24 -11.43 0.91
N SER A 288 -14.22 -12.62 1.53
CA SER A 288 -13.74 -13.86 0.92
C SER A 288 -14.72 -15.00 1.12
N GLY A 289 -14.62 -15.74 2.23
CA GLY A 289 -15.45 -16.89 2.54
C GLY A 289 -16.95 -16.57 2.68
N ASP A 290 -17.30 -15.42 3.24
CA ASP A 290 -18.68 -15.10 3.61
C ASP A 290 -19.57 -14.64 2.44
N ILE A 291 -18.94 -14.32 1.31
CA ILE A 291 -19.59 -13.76 0.12
C ILE A 291 -19.53 -14.68 -1.11
N LYS A 292 -18.76 -15.78 -1.04
CA LYS A 292 -18.44 -16.63 -2.19
C LYS A 292 -19.64 -17.29 -2.87
N ASP A 293 -20.73 -17.45 -2.11
CA ASP A 293 -21.99 -18.02 -2.59
C ASP A 293 -22.90 -16.98 -3.25
N SER A 294 -22.46 -15.72 -3.37
CA SER A 294 -23.18 -14.61 -4.02
C SER A 294 -24.52 -14.22 -3.38
N GLU A 295 -24.95 -14.83 -2.27
CA GLU A 295 -26.26 -14.56 -1.68
C GLU A 295 -26.28 -13.19 -0.98
N CYS A 296 -25.26 -12.93 -0.16
CA CYS A 296 -25.08 -11.64 0.51
C CYS A 296 -25.00 -10.49 -0.52
N TYR A 297 -24.32 -10.69 -1.65
CA TYR A 297 -24.29 -9.70 -2.73
C TYR A 297 -25.66 -9.49 -3.37
N THR A 298 -26.42 -10.55 -3.59
CA THR A 298 -27.76 -10.44 -4.17
C THR A 298 -28.68 -9.58 -3.29
N VAL A 299 -28.65 -9.81 -1.98
CA VAL A 299 -29.44 -9.03 -1.01
C VAL A 299 -28.95 -7.58 -0.97
N LEU A 300 -27.63 -7.36 -0.88
CA LEU A 300 -27.05 -6.02 -0.85
C LEU A 300 -27.42 -5.22 -2.09
N LEU A 301 -27.20 -5.76 -3.29
CA LEU A 301 -27.50 -5.07 -4.55
C LEU A 301 -28.98 -4.69 -4.63
N LYS A 302 -29.89 -5.56 -4.17
CA LYS A 302 -31.32 -5.24 -4.15
C LYS A 302 -31.63 -4.08 -3.20
N GLN A 303 -30.91 -3.99 -2.08
CA GLN A 303 -31.11 -2.97 -1.07
C GLN A 303 -30.59 -1.59 -1.51
N ILE A 304 -29.41 -1.54 -2.12
CA ILE A 304 -28.74 -0.27 -2.45
C ILE A 304 -29.15 0.30 -3.81
N ALA A 305 -29.66 -0.54 -4.72
CA ALA A 305 -30.03 -0.10 -6.05
C ALA A 305 -31.26 0.82 -6.05
N PRO A 306 -31.29 1.86 -6.91
CA PRO A 306 -32.50 2.63 -7.16
C PRO A 306 -33.67 1.72 -7.56
N LYS A 307 -34.88 2.03 -7.07
CA LYS A 307 -36.06 1.17 -7.24
C LYS A 307 -36.38 0.84 -8.71
N ASN A 308 -36.04 1.75 -9.63
CA ASN A 308 -36.27 1.64 -11.07
C ASN A 308 -35.11 1.00 -11.86
N ALA A 309 -33.99 0.63 -11.21
CA ALA A 309 -32.83 0.06 -11.89
C ALA A 309 -33.04 -1.39 -12.37
N GLY A 310 -34.15 -2.03 -12.04
CA GLY A 310 -34.45 -3.40 -12.48
C GLY A 310 -33.57 -4.48 -11.83
N VAL A 311 -32.94 -4.17 -10.70
CA VAL A 311 -32.20 -5.15 -9.88
C VAL A 311 -33.18 -6.10 -9.20
N ASP A 312 -32.96 -7.40 -9.37
CA ASP A 312 -33.80 -8.48 -8.86
C ASP A 312 -33.02 -9.43 -7.94
N THR A 313 -33.71 -10.42 -7.37
CA THR A 313 -33.13 -11.41 -6.45
C THR A 313 -33.09 -12.82 -7.04
N ARG A 314 -33.22 -12.97 -8.37
CA ARG A 314 -33.34 -14.30 -9.01
C ARG A 314 -32.10 -15.18 -8.82
N ALA A 315 -30.95 -14.55 -8.56
CA ALA A 315 -29.72 -15.25 -8.17
C ALA A 315 -29.93 -16.19 -6.97
N LEU A 316 -30.81 -15.85 -6.02
CA LEU A 316 -31.09 -16.72 -4.86
C LEU A 316 -31.71 -18.07 -5.24
N ASN A 317 -32.35 -18.16 -6.41
CA ASN A 317 -32.95 -19.39 -6.93
C ASN A 317 -32.01 -20.20 -7.84
N GLU A 318 -30.85 -19.65 -8.19
CA GLU A 318 -29.86 -20.33 -9.03
C GLU A 318 -28.97 -21.23 -8.15
N SER A 319 -28.89 -22.52 -8.47
CA SER A 319 -28.15 -23.50 -7.67
C SER A 319 -26.66 -23.55 -8.03
N ASN A 320 -26.29 -23.19 -9.26
CA ASN A 320 -24.89 -23.15 -9.68
C ASN A 320 -24.21 -21.84 -9.19
N PRO A 321 -23.15 -21.92 -8.35
CA PRO A 321 -22.51 -20.73 -7.78
C PRO A 321 -21.96 -19.75 -8.82
N GLU A 322 -21.42 -20.24 -9.93
CA GLU A 322 -20.82 -19.40 -10.96
C GLU A 322 -21.88 -18.69 -11.81
N LYS A 323 -22.97 -19.37 -12.16
CA LYS A 323 -24.14 -18.72 -12.80
C LYS A 323 -24.78 -17.71 -11.87
N ARG A 324 -24.87 -18.02 -10.58
CA ARG A 324 -25.38 -17.10 -9.55
C ARG A 324 -24.52 -15.84 -9.46
N ALA A 325 -23.19 -16.00 -9.41
CA ALA A 325 -22.25 -14.88 -9.44
C ALA A 325 -22.38 -14.05 -10.71
N ALA A 326 -22.61 -14.68 -11.88
CA ALA A 326 -22.87 -13.97 -13.13
C ALA A 326 -24.15 -13.11 -13.07
N ILE A 327 -25.23 -13.61 -12.47
CA ILE A 327 -26.47 -12.83 -12.27
C ILE A 327 -26.23 -11.66 -11.31
N VAL A 328 -25.43 -11.84 -10.25
CA VAL A 328 -25.03 -10.75 -9.35
C VAL A 328 -24.30 -9.65 -10.12
N LEU A 329 -23.35 -10.02 -10.99
CA LEU A 329 -22.61 -9.04 -11.78
C LEU A 329 -23.47 -8.37 -12.86
N GLU A 330 -24.46 -9.07 -13.44
CA GLU A 330 -25.46 -8.46 -14.31
C GLU A 330 -26.29 -7.42 -13.55
N ASN A 331 -26.72 -7.74 -12.33
CA ASN A 331 -27.45 -6.79 -11.48
C ASN A 331 -26.58 -5.58 -11.07
N ALA A 332 -25.29 -5.79 -10.82
CA ALA A 332 -24.36 -4.68 -10.57
C ALA A 332 -24.18 -3.80 -11.81
N ASP A 333 -24.23 -4.36 -13.03
CA ASP A 333 -24.11 -3.62 -14.29
C ASP A 333 -25.29 -2.66 -14.50
N LYS A 334 -26.50 -3.08 -14.10
CA LYS A 334 -27.72 -2.24 -14.17
C LYS A 334 -27.60 -0.92 -13.39
N ILE A 335 -26.71 -0.86 -12.39
CA ILE A 335 -26.43 0.33 -11.59
C ILE A 335 -25.05 0.94 -11.88
N GLY A 336 -24.38 0.49 -12.96
CA GLY A 336 -23.07 1.00 -13.40
C GLY A 336 -21.88 0.52 -12.57
N CYS A 337 -22.03 -0.53 -11.75
CA CYS A 337 -21.02 -0.96 -10.78
C CYS A 337 -20.32 -2.28 -11.11
N LYS A 338 -20.59 -2.90 -12.27
CA LYS A 338 -19.87 -4.10 -12.72
C LYS A 338 -18.43 -3.74 -13.11
N LYS A 339 -17.55 -3.75 -12.12
CA LYS A 339 -16.11 -3.49 -12.22
C LYS A 339 -15.37 -4.53 -11.37
N PHE A 340 -14.08 -4.75 -11.67
CA PHE A 340 -13.14 -5.64 -10.97
C PHE A 340 -13.43 -7.14 -11.02
N LEU A 341 -14.68 -7.59 -10.94
CA LEU A 341 -15.00 -9.00 -10.74
C LEU A 341 -15.49 -9.69 -12.02
N LYS A 342 -15.01 -10.93 -12.20
CA LYS A 342 -15.65 -11.98 -12.99
C LYS A 342 -16.38 -12.96 -12.06
N PRO A 343 -17.32 -13.79 -12.57
CA PRO A 343 -18.06 -14.74 -11.72
C PRO A 343 -17.17 -15.66 -10.89
N LYS A 344 -16.09 -16.17 -11.49
CA LYS A 344 -15.09 -17.02 -10.85
C LYS A 344 -14.44 -16.35 -9.62
N ASP A 345 -14.20 -15.03 -9.66
CA ASP A 345 -13.52 -14.30 -8.58
C ASP A 345 -14.37 -14.17 -7.32
N ILE A 346 -15.71 -14.16 -7.49
CA ILE A 346 -16.65 -14.23 -6.37
C ILE A 346 -16.60 -15.64 -5.79
N VAL A 347 -16.75 -16.67 -6.63
CA VAL A 347 -16.85 -18.07 -6.19
C VAL A 347 -15.56 -18.57 -5.52
N THR A 348 -14.40 -18.11 -5.96
CA THR A 348 -13.11 -18.41 -5.31
C THR A 348 -12.90 -17.61 -4.03
N GLY A 349 -13.72 -16.59 -3.76
CA GLY A 349 -13.61 -15.72 -2.60
C GLY A 349 -12.37 -14.83 -2.66
N TYR A 350 -12.02 -14.34 -3.86
CA TYR A 350 -10.80 -13.57 -4.06
C TYR A 350 -10.87 -12.19 -3.37
N GLN A 351 -10.32 -12.11 -2.16
CA GLN A 351 -10.57 -11.02 -1.21
C GLN A 351 -10.33 -9.62 -1.77
N LYS A 352 -9.25 -9.48 -2.55
CA LYS A 352 -8.78 -8.21 -3.09
C LYS A 352 -9.77 -7.58 -4.07
N LEU A 353 -10.22 -8.34 -5.08
CA LEU A 353 -11.18 -7.85 -6.07
C LEU A 353 -12.58 -7.70 -5.47
N ASN A 354 -12.96 -8.56 -4.53
CA ASN A 354 -14.25 -8.43 -3.83
C ASN A 354 -14.29 -7.16 -2.96
N LEU A 355 -13.20 -6.85 -2.26
CA LEU A 355 -13.05 -5.59 -1.52
C LEU A 355 -13.10 -4.38 -2.46
N ALA A 356 -12.41 -4.42 -3.61
CA ALA A 356 -12.45 -3.35 -4.60
C ALA A 356 -13.88 -3.13 -5.16
N PHE A 357 -14.59 -4.23 -5.46
CA PHE A 357 -15.97 -4.19 -5.90
C PHE A 357 -16.91 -3.60 -4.84
N VAL A 358 -16.77 -4.00 -3.58
CA VAL A 358 -17.56 -3.46 -2.46
C VAL A 358 -17.27 -1.98 -2.26
N ALA A 359 -16.01 -1.55 -2.32
CA ALA A 359 -15.65 -0.14 -2.24
C ALA A 359 -16.25 0.67 -3.41
N ASN A 360 -16.25 0.11 -4.63
CA ASN A 360 -16.89 0.72 -5.79
C ASN A 360 -18.43 0.85 -5.62
N LEU A 361 -19.07 -0.19 -5.09
CA LEU A 361 -20.51 -0.15 -4.77
C LEU A 361 -20.81 0.94 -3.75
N PHE A 362 -20.02 1.03 -2.67
CA PHE A 362 -20.19 2.07 -1.66
C PHE A 362 -20.00 3.46 -2.26
N ASN A 363 -18.92 3.71 -3.00
CA ASN A 363 -18.63 5.02 -3.58
C ASN A 363 -19.70 5.50 -4.59
N THR A 364 -20.44 4.57 -5.20
CA THR A 364 -21.47 4.89 -6.21
C THR A 364 -22.87 4.93 -5.61
N HIS A 365 -23.19 3.99 -4.73
CA HIS A 365 -24.51 3.83 -4.10
C HIS A 365 -24.35 3.53 -2.60
N PRO A 366 -23.96 4.53 -1.76
CA PRO A 366 -23.89 4.34 -0.32
C PRO A 366 -25.26 3.93 0.25
N ALA A 367 -26.33 4.49 -0.31
CA ALA A 367 -27.73 4.21 0.05
C ALA A 367 -28.04 4.36 1.55
N LEU A 368 -27.26 5.14 2.30
CA LEU A 368 -27.56 5.50 3.68
C LEU A 368 -28.42 6.76 3.69
N GLU A 369 -29.30 6.86 4.67
CA GLU A 369 -30.12 8.06 4.83
C GLU A 369 -29.24 9.27 5.16
N PRO A 370 -29.47 10.43 4.50
CA PRO A 370 -28.77 11.66 4.81
C PRO A 370 -28.83 12.00 6.31
N VAL A 371 -27.79 12.66 6.79
CA VAL A 371 -27.69 13.15 8.16
C VAL A 371 -27.47 14.65 8.09
N GLU A 372 -28.31 15.41 8.81
CA GLU A 372 -28.19 16.86 8.94
C GLU A 372 -27.27 17.20 10.12
N ASP A 373 -26.65 18.38 10.08
CA ASP A 373 -25.84 18.94 11.18
C ASP A 373 -24.70 18.04 11.69
N VAL A 374 -23.95 17.42 10.77
CA VAL A 374 -22.77 16.62 11.13
C VAL A 374 -21.50 17.46 11.29
N VAL A 375 -20.62 17.03 12.19
CA VAL A 375 -19.27 17.60 12.32
C VAL A 375 -18.34 16.85 11.39
N ILE A 376 -17.80 17.54 10.38
CA ILE A 376 -16.80 16.97 9.49
C ILE A 376 -15.44 17.04 10.19
N ILE A 377 -14.92 15.87 10.55
CA ILE A 377 -13.58 15.72 11.12
C ILE A 377 -12.64 15.37 9.98
N GLU A 378 -11.75 16.30 9.65
CA GLU A 378 -10.74 16.10 8.63
C GLU A 378 -9.37 15.83 9.23
N GLU A 379 -8.64 14.90 8.61
CA GLU A 379 -7.23 14.71 8.86
C GLU A 379 -6.46 15.98 8.43
N THR A 380 -5.57 16.46 9.28
CA THR A 380 -4.75 17.63 8.93
C THR A 380 -3.72 17.28 7.86
N ARG A 381 -3.27 18.28 7.10
CA ARG A 381 -2.20 18.09 6.09
C ARG A 381 -0.91 17.49 6.70
N GLU A 382 -0.55 17.89 7.92
CA GLU A 382 0.63 17.38 8.62
C GLU A 382 0.45 15.89 8.99
N GLU A 383 -0.72 15.51 9.53
CA GLU A 383 -1.06 14.11 9.84
C GLU A 383 -0.98 13.23 8.58
N LYS A 384 -1.60 13.67 7.48
CA LYS A 384 -1.59 12.96 6.19
C LYS A 384 -0.18 12.78 5.63
N THR A 385 0.62 13.85 5.68
CA THR A 385 2.02 13.84 5.22
C THR A 385 2.83 12.80 5.98
N PHE A 386 2.73 12.81 7.31
CA PHE A 386 3.47 11.87 8.15
C PHE A 386 3.05 10.43 7.92
N ARG A 387 1.74 10.17 7.79
CA ARG A 387 1.22 8.84 7.48
C ARG A 387 1.72 8.33 6.13
N ASN A 388 1.64 9.16 5.08
CA ASN A 388 2.13 8.79 3.75
C ASN A 388 3.64 8.54 3.75
N TRP A 389 4.40 9.37 4.46
CA TRP A 389 5.83 9.17 4.65
C TRP A 389 6.13 7.82 5.33
N MET A 390 5.50 7.52 6.47
CA MET A 390 5.68 6.24 7.17
C MET A 390 5.35 5.04 6.27
N ASN A 391 4.20 5.07 5.60
CA ASN A 391 3.76 3.99 4.73
C ASN A 391 4.68 3.82 3.51
N SER A 392 5.23 4.90 2.97
CA SER A 392 6.20 4.85 1.87
C SER A 392 7.50 4.12 2.24
N LEU A 393 7.85 4.10 3.52
CA LEU A 393 8.99 3.36 4.07
C LEU A 393 8.68 1.89 4.34
N GLY A 394 7.44 1.44 4.11
CA GLY A 394 7.02 0.05 4.32
C GLY A 394 7.05 -0.35 5.79
N VAL A 395 6.39 0.44 6.66
CA VAL A 395 6.08 0.05 8.04
C VAL A 395 4.94 -0.96 8.07
N ASP A 396 4.92 -1.81 9.09
CA ASP A 396 3.90 -2.84 9.31
C ASP A 396 3.42 -2.82 10.78
N PRO A 397 2.13 -2.63 11.08
CA PRO A 397 1.01 -2.52 10.14
C PRO A 397 1.01 -1.20 9.34
N PHE A 398 0.29 -1.20 8.22
CA PHE A 398 0.02 0.01 7.44
C PHE A 398 -0.74 1.04 8.30
N VAL A 399 -0.26 2.27 8.32
CA VAL A 399 -0.82 3.35 9.14
C VAL A 399 -2.03 3.94 8.40
N ASN A 400 -3.24 3.69 8.91
CA ASN A 400 -4.48 4.27 8.39
C ASN A 400 -4.85 5.59 9.08
N ASN A 401 -4.61 5.66 10.39
CA ASN A 401 -4.74 6.85 11.21
C ASN A 401 -3.42 7.03 11.97
N LEU A 402 -2.84 8.24 11.95
CA LEU A 402 -1.51 8.48 12.53
C LEU A 402 -1.45 8.08 14.01
N TYR A 403 -2.43 8.48 14.81
CA TYR A 403 -2.40 8.28 16.26
C TYR A 403 -2.69 6.84 16.65
N GLU A 404 -3.68 6.21 16.01
CA GLU A 404 -3.96 4.79 16.20
C GLU A 404 -2.85 3.89 15.67
N GLY A 405 -2.16 4.28 14.60
CA GLY A 405 -1.13 3.44 14.00
C GLY A 405 0.19 3.40 14.77
N VAL A 406 0.45 4.38 15.65
CA VAL A 406 1.74 4.48 16.36
C VAL A 406 1.63 4.21 17.86
N HIS A 407 0.41 4.07 18.41
CA HIS A 407 0.18 4.01 19.85
C HIS A 407 0.70 2.74 20.54
N ASP A 408 1.05 1.70 19.78
CA ASP A 408 1.69 0.49 20.29
C ASP A 408 3.23 0.55 20.27
N GLY A 409 3.79 1.66 19.77
CA GLY A 409 5.21 1.93 19.64
C GLY A 409 5.93 1.20 18.50
N LEU A 410 5.32 0.20 17.84
CA LEU A 410 6.01 -0.65 16.87
C LEU A 410 6.40 0.11 15.61
N VAL A 411 5.49 0.91 15.05
CA VAL A 411 5.76 1.71 13.87
C VAL A 411 6.91 2.70 14.13
N LEU A 412 6.93 3.36 15.29
CA LEU A 412 8.02 4.28 15.66
C LEU A 412 9.35 3.54 15.77
N ILE A 413 9.39 2.37 16.40
CA ILE A 413 10.59 1.54 16.51
C ILE A 413 11.09 1.10 15.12
N GLN A 414 10.19 0.69 14.22
CA GLN A 414 10.55 0.34 12.85
C GLN A 414 11.15 1.51 12.08
N LEU A 415 10.61 2.72 12.27
CA LEU A 415 11.19 3.93 11.66
C LEU A 415 12.60 4.19 12.17
N PHE A 416 12.86 4.02 13.48
CA PHE A 416 14.22 4.11 14.02
C PHE A 416 15.16 3.08 13.38
N ASP A 417 14.74 1.82 13.22
CA ASP A 417 15.56 0.77 12.59
C ASP A 417 15.83 1.07 11.10
N LYS A 418 14.85 1.64 10.39
CA LYS A 418 15.00 2.03 8.98
C LYS A 418 15.93 3.24 8.80
N ILE A 419 15.88 4.22 9.70
CA ILE A 419 16.71 5.43 9.63
C ILE A 419 18.12 5.16 10.17
N TYR A 420 18.23 4.37 11.23
CA TYR A 420 19.48 4.02 11.90
C TYR A 420 19.62 2.49 12.02
N PRO A 421 20.04 1.81 10.94
CA PRO A 421 20.21 0.36 10.95
C PRO A 421 21.11 -0.10 12.09
N GLY A 422 20.61 -1.04 12.90
CA GLY A 422 21.35 -1.61 14.04
C GLY A 422 21.19 -0.86 15.37
N LEU A 423 20.47 0.28 15.39
CA LEU A 423 20.16 1.00 16.63
C LEU A 423 19.16 0.23 17.52
N VAL A 424 18.21 -0.48 16.90
CA VAL A 424 17.11 -1.14 17.61
C VAL A 424 17.55 -2.52 18.12
N ASN A 425 17.48 -2.70 19.43
CA ASN A 425 17.63 -3.99 20.07
C ASN A 425 16.32 -4.79 19.99
N LYS A 426 16.26 -5.72 19.05
CA LYS A 426 15.07 -6.53 18.76
C LYS A 426 14.57 -7.35 19.97
N SER A 427 15.42 -7.69 20.94
CA SER A 427 15.00 -8.44 22.13
C SER A 427 14.16 -7.62 23.11
N ARG A 428 14.16 -6.29 22.98
CA ARG A 428 13.36 -5.36 23.80
C ARG A 428 12.00 -5.03 23.18
N VAL A 429 11.73 -5.49 21.95
CA VAL A 429 10.51 -5.15 21.21
C VAL A 429 9.47 -6.25 21.43
N ASN A 430 8.28 -5.86 21.86
CA ASN A 430 7.15 -6.76 22.04
C ASN A 430 6.26 -6.78 20.79
N TYR A 431 6.17 -7.92 20.12
CA TYR A 431 5.36 -8.10 18.91
C TYR A 431 3.99 -8.74 19.20
N PRO A 432 2.94 -8.41 18.42
CA PRO A 432 1.67 -9.13 18.46
C PRO A 432 1.83 -10.58 17.92
N PRO A 433 0.89 -11.50 18.26
CA PRO A 433 -0.28 -11.28 19.10
C PRO A 433 0.07 -11.20 20.58
N TYR A 434 -0.45 -10.18 21.27
CA TYR A 434 -0.28 -10.03 22.71
C TYR A 434 -1.23 -10.96 23.47
N LYS A 435 -0.77 -11.53 24.60
CA LYS A 435 -1.69 -12.20 25.53
C LYS A 435 -2.66 -11.16 26.11
N ALA A 436 -3.95 -11.53 26.23
CA ALA A 436 -5.00 -10.61 26.71
C ALA A 436 -4.64 -9.95 28.05
N MET A 437 -4.09 -10.72 28.98
CA MET A 437 -3.53 -10.18 30.22
C MET A 437 -2.13 -9.60 29.93
N GLY A 438 -1.97 -8.29 30.10
CA GLY A 438 -0.70 -7.58 29.94
C GLY A 438 -0.43 -6.99 28.55
N ALA A 439 -1.34 -7.13 27.59
CA ALA A 439 -1.18 -6.55 26.25
C ALA A 439 -0.90 -5.04 26.28
N GLU A 440 -1.67 -4.28 27.07
CA GLU A 440 -1.51 -2.83 27.20
C GLU A 440 -0.16 -2.45 27.83
N MET A 441 0.35 -3.25 28.78
CA MET A 441 1.70 -3.06 29.33
C MET A 441 2.78 -3.27 28.26
N LYS A 442 2.62 -4.29 27.40
CA LYS A 442 3.57 -4.56 26.31
C LYS A 442 3.64 -3.44 25.27
N LYS A 443 2.48 -2.86 24.92
CA LYS A 443 2.40 -1.67 24.07
C LYS A 443 3.07 -0.46 24.71
N LEU A 444 2.83 -0.23 26.01
CA LEU A 444 3.46 0.85 26.75
C LEU A 444 4.99 0.67 26.87
N GLU A 445 5.48 -0.54 27.08
CA GLU A 445 6.91 -0.88 27.07
C GLU A 445 7.56 -0.50 25.73
N ASN A 446 6.91 -0.84 24.61
CA ASN A 446 7.37 -0.43 23.28
C ASN A 446 7.40 1.10 23.11
N CYS A 447 6.35 1.79 23.55
CA CYS A 447 6.30 3.26 23.48
C CYS A 447 7.43 3.90 24.30
N ASN A 448 7.68 3.39 25.52
CA ASN A 448 8.79 3.85 26.34
C ASN A 448 10.13 3.62 25.63
N TYR A 449 10.30 2.47 24.99
CA TYR A 449 11.50 2.17 24.24
C TYR A 449 11.68 3.09 23.02
N ALA A 450 10.62 3.39 22.28
CA ALA A 450 10.66 4.35 21.18
C ALA A 450 11.13 5.75 21.64
N ILE A 451 10.67 6.22 22.81
CA ILE A 451 11.10 7.50 23.37
C ILE A 451 12.53 7.44 23.91
N GLU A 452 12.97 6.31 24.44
CA GLU A 452 14.38 6.08 24.80
C GLU A 452 15.30 6.19 23.56
N LEU A 453 14.91 5.57 22.45
CA LEU A 453 15.62 5.70 21.17
C LEU A 453 15.69 7.17 20.73
N ALA A 454 14.59 7.91 20.82
CA ALA A 454 14.56 9.34 20.51
C ALA A 454 15.57 10.14 21.36
N LYS A 455 15.65 9.86 22.67
CA LYS A 455 16.63 10.49 23.58
C LYS A 455 18.07 10.14 23.19
N ASN A 456 18.34 8.89 22.82
CA ASN A 456 19.66 8.44 22.39
C ASN A 456 20.09 9.15 21.08
N CYS A 457 19.15 9.39 20.17
CA CYS A 457 19.32 10.18 18.95
C CYS A 457 19.33 11.70 19.18
N LYS A 458 19.33 12.17 20.44
CA LYS A 458 19.35 13.60 20.83
C LYS A 458 18.15 14.41 20.31
N TYR A 459 17.01 13.78 20.14
CA TYR A 459 15.78 14.49 19.80
C TYR A 459 15.30 15.34 20.99
N SER A 460 14.67 16.47 20.68
CA SER A 460 14.02 17.31 21.68
C SER A 460 12.69 16.67 22.09
N VAL A 461 12.76 15.88 23.18
CA VAL A 461 11.62 15.15 23.76
C VAL A 461 11.43 15.52 25.25
N VAL A 462 11.75 16.76 25.62
CA VAL A 462 11.55 17.27 26.98
C VAL A 462 10.06 17.25 27.31
N GLY A 463 9.68 16.56 28.39
CA GLY A 463 8.28 16.39 28.78
C GLY A 463 7.49 15.39 27.93
N ILE A 464 8.15 14.62 27.05
CA ILE A 464 7.53 13.53 26.29
C ILE A 464 7.99 12.18 26.86
N ASP A 465 7.03 11.33 27.20
CA ASP A 465 7.25 9.95 27.63
C ASP A 465 6.44 8.94 26.79
N GLY A 466 6.65 7.64 27.03
CA GLY A 466 5.95 6.60 26.29
C GLY A 466 4.45 6.57 26.58
N LYS A 467 4.00 7.08 27.75
CA LYS A 467 2.58 7.17 28.08
C LYS A 467 1.87 8.16 27.17
N ASN A 468 2.53 9.27 26.80
CA ASN A 468 1.97 10.21 25.83
C ASN A 468 1.68 9.58 24.46
N VAL A 469 2.56 8.70 23.97
CA VAL A 469 2.36 7.99 22.69
C VAL A 469 1.25 6.95 22.85
N PHE A 470 1.30 6.16 23.92
CA PHE A 470 0.31 5.13 24.21
C PHE A 470 -1.11 5.69 24.37
N ASP A 471 -1.25 6.86 25.02
CA ASP A 471 -2.51 7.58 25.19
C ASP A 471 -2.91 8.41 23.96
N LYS A 472 -2.17 8.28 22.85
CA LYS A 472 -2.50 8.93 21.57
C LYS A 472 -2.50 10.46 21.64
N ASN A 473 -1.64 11.04 22.48
CA ASN A 473 -1.54 12.48 22.61
C ASN A 473 -0.97 13.09 21.31
N LYS A 474 -1.74 13.97 20.68
CA LYS A 474 -1.45 14.50 19.34
C LYS A 474 -0.12 15.24 19.26
N THR A 475 0.12 16.19 20.16
CA THR A 475 1.30 17.07 20.09
C THR A 475 2.63 16.32 20.27
N PRO A 476 2.78 15.42 21.27
CA PRO A 476 3.98 14.60 21.40
C PRO A 476 4.22 13.69 20.19
N ILE A 477 3.17 13.05 19.66
CA ILE A 477 3.29 12.18 18.48
C ILE A 477 3.78 12.99 17.28
N LEU A 478 3.13 14.11 16.95
CA LEU A 478 3.53 14.99 15.84
C LEU A 478 4.98 15.48 16.01
N SER A 479 5.41 15.80 17.23
CA SER A 479 6.77 16.24 17.53
C SER A 479 7.83 15.15 17.27
N VAL A 480 7.59 13.93 17.76
CA VAL A 480 8.52 12.79 17.56
C VAL A 480 8.55 12.38 16.10
N THR A 481 7.39 12.30 15.45
CA THR A 481 7.27 11.95 14.04
C THR A 481 7.97 12.95 13.13
N TRP A 482 7.81 14.25 13.37
CA TRP A 482 8.54 15.28 12.64
C TRP A 482 10.06 15.11 12.77
N GLN A 483 10.56 14.86 13.98
CA GLN A 483 12.00 14.71 14.21
C GLN A 483 12.56 13.47 13.52
N LEU A 484 11.80 12.37 13.48
CA LEU A 484 12.14 11.18 12.69
C LEU A 484 12.17 11.49 11.18
N MET A 485 11.15 12.16 10.64
CA MET A 485 11.11 12.54 9.22
C MET A 485 12.28 13.46 8.85
N ARG A 486 12.58 14.44 9.70
CA ARG A 486 13.76 15.33 9.55
C ARG A 486 15.05 14.53 9.56
N ALA A 487 15.21 13.63 10.53
CA ALA A 487 16.41 12.79 10.62
C ALA A 487 16.58 11.89 9.40
N HIS A 488 15.50 11.31 8.87
CA HIS A 488 15.53 10.51 7.65
C HIS A 488 16.03 11.31 6.44
N VAL A 489 15.53 12.53 6.24
CA VAL A 489 15.98 13.39 5.13
C VAL A 489 17.45 13.79 5.30
N LEU A 490 17.86 14.11 6.52
CA LEU A 490 19.25 14.52 6.81
C LEU A 490 20.24 13.36 6.79
N SER A 491 19.82 12.14 7.14
CA SER A 491 20.70 10.96 7.09
C SER A 491 21.12 10.66 5.67
N VAL A 492 20.21 10.82 4.70
CA VAL A 492 20.51 10.72 3.26
C VAL A 492 21.57 11.77 2.87
N LEU A 493 21.40 13.02 3.27
CA LEU A 493 22.37 14.09 2.99
C LEU A 493 23.74 13.84 3.63
N THR A 494 23.75 13.36 4.88
CA THR A 494 24.99 13.11 5.63
C THR A 494 25.79 11.99 4.97
N GLN A 495 25.12 10.89 4.60
CA GLN A 495 25.71 9.78 3.85
C GLN A 495 26.37 10.24 2.54
N ILE A 496 25.70 11.13 1.79
CA ILE A 496 26.24 11.65 0.52
C ILE A 496 27.41 12.62 0.74
N SER A 497 27.37 13.42 1.81
CA SER A 497 28.40 14.42 2.08
C SER A 497 29.74 13.84 2.54
N GLY A 498 29.76 12.61 3.05
CA GLY A 498 30.94 11.98 3.68
C GLY A 498 31.46 12.71 4.92
N SER A 499 30.71 13.68 5.45
CA SER A 499 31.06 14.48 6.62
C SER A 499 30.58 13.81 7.91
N ASP A 500 31.48 13.69 8.89
CA ASP A 500 31.12 13.27 10.25
C ASP A 500 30.28 14.31 11.01
N LYS A 501 30.19 15.54 10.49
CA LYS A 501 29.35 16.60 11.06
C LYS A 501 27.91 16.49 10.55
N PRO A 502 26.89 16.48 11.45
CA PRO A 502 25.50 16.54 11.06
C PRO A 502 25.20 17.80 10.26
N ILE A 503 24.50 17.64 9.14
CA ILE A 503 24.04 18.76 8.32
C ILE A 503 22.82 19.38 9.01
N GLY A 504 22.89 20.68 9.31
CA GLY A 504 21.82 21.46 9.89
C GLY A 504 21.09 22.34 8.86
N ASP A 505 20.09 23.05 9.36
CA ASP A 505 19.25 23.95 8.55
C ASP A 505 20.08 25.09 7.94
N GLY A 506 21.10 25.57 8.65
CA GLY A 506 22.00 26.64 8.20
C GLY A 506 22.85 26.22 7.00
N GLU A 507 23.42 25.02 7.03
CA GLU A 507 24.22 24.49 5.93
C GLU A 507 23.38 24.28 4.66
N ILE A 508 22.14 23.82 4.80
CA ILE A 508 21.21 23.65 3.66
C ILE A 508 20.92 25.00 3.00
N VAL A 509 20.66 26.05 3.80
CA VAL A 509 20.44 27.41 3.28
C VAL A 509 21.71 27.95 2.61
N GLU A 510 22.87 27.73 3.20
CA GLU A 510 24.14 28.16 2.64
C GLU A 510 24.40 27.52 1.28
N TRP A 511 24.28 26.19 1.16
CA TRP A 511 24.48 25.48 -0.10
C TRP A 511 23.48 25.91 -1.17
N THR A 512 22.21 26.07 -0.80
CA THR A 512 21.17 26.57 -1.70
C THR A 512 21.54 27.97 -2.23
N ASN A 513 21.96 28.87 -1.34
CA ASN A 513 22.32 30.23 -1.71
C ASN A 513 23.62 30.33 -2.51
N GLN A 514 24.60 29.44 -2.26
CA GLN A 514 25.82 29.35 -3.06
C GLN A 514 25.47 28.98 -4.52
N ALA A 515 24.59 28.00 -4.72
CA ALA A 515 24.13 27.60 -6.05
C ALA A 515 23.34 28.72 -6.74
N LEU A 516 22.36 29.33 -6.05
CA LEU A 516 21.56 30.43 -6.58
C LEU A 516 22.43 31.62 -6.97
N LYS A 517 23.37 32.06 -6.12
CA LYS A 517 24.31 33.14 -6.44
C LYS A 517 25.19 32.82 -7.64
N GLY A 518 25.71 31.58 -7.71
CA GLY A 518 26.53 31.12 -8.83
C GLY A 518 25.81 31.22 -10.18
N ALA A 519 24.49 31.06 -10.19
CA ALA A 519 23.64 31.20 -11.37
C ALA A 519 23.04 32.61 -11.54
N GLY A 520 23.44 33.60 -10.73
CA GLY A 520 22.91 34.97 -10.78
C GLY A 520 21.44 35.09 -10.35
N LYS A 521 20.91 34.12 -9.60
CA LYS A 521 19.53 34.07 -9.11
C LYS A 521 19.42 34.70 -7.72
N LYS A 522 18.20 35.12 -7.36
CA LYS A 522 17.89 35.71 -6.05
C LYS A 522 17.96 34.64 -4.95
N THR A 523 18.68 34.94 -3.86
CA THR A 523 18.84 34.05 -2.70
C THR A 523 17.68 34.14 -1.70
N ILE A 524 17.64 33.18 -0.77
CA ILE A 524 16.71 33.17 0.37
C ILE A 524 17.44 33.48 1.69
N SER A 525 16.80 34.17 2.62
CA SER A 525 17.37 34.44 3.95
C SER A 525 17.28 33.24 4.91
N GLY A 526 16.40 32.28 4.60
CA GLY A 526 16.18 31.04 5.35
C GLY A 526 14.81 30.44 5.02
N PHE A 527 14.41 29.36 5.68
CA PHE A 527 13.15 28.66 5.36
C PHE A 527 11.85 29.39 5.77
N LYS A 528 11.97 30.60 6.35
CA LYS A 528 10.84 31.51 6.65
C LYS A 528 10.74 32.67 5.66
N ASP A 529 11.64 32.74 4.68
CA ASP A 529 11.68 33.82 3.69
C ASP A 529 10.41 33.80 2.83
N GLN A 530 9.68 34.92 2.82
CA GLN A 530 8.42 35.06 2.08
C GLN A 530 8.61 34.96 0.56
N TYR A 531 9.83 35.15 0.05
CA TYR A 531 10.11 34.93 -1.36
C TYR A 531 9.84 33.46 -1.77
N ILE A 532 9.94 32.51 -0.84
CA ILE A 532 9.67 31.08 -1.09
C ILE A 532 8.20 30.85 -1.48
N ALA A 533 7.27 31.67 -0.98
CA ALA A 533 5.85 31.58 -1.33
C ALA A 533 5.60 31.66 -2.84
N SER A 534 6.49 32.31 -3.59
CA SER A 534 6.40 32.39 -5.05
C SER A 534 6.65 31.08 -5.79
N GLY A 535 7.24 30.07 -5.13
CA GLY A 535 7.74 28.84 -5.75
C GLY A 535 9.00 29.02 -6.61
N ILE A 536 9.34 30.25 -7.01
CA ILE A 536 10.46 30.57 -7.90
C ILE A 536 11.81 30.09 -7.36
N PRO A 537 12.18 30.28 -6.08
CA PRO A 537 13.47 29.81 -5.56
C PRO A 537 13.69 28.30 -5.76
N ILE A 538 12.60 27.52 -5.64
CA ILE A 538 12.64 26.07 -5.78
C ILE A 538 12.79 25.71 -7.27
N LEU A 539 12.03 26.36 -8.15
CA LEU A 539 12.12 26.18 -9.61
C LEU A 539 13.51 26.56 -10.14
N ASP A 540 14.05 27.70 -9.72
CA ASP A 540 15.40 28.14 -10.07
C ASP A 540 16.45 27.12 -9.60
N PHE A 541 16.31 26.59 -8.39
CA PHE A 541 17.23 25.59 -7.86
C PHE A 541 17.14 24.25 -8.63
N ILE A 542 15.94 23.81 -9.02
CA ILE A 542 15.75 22.63 -9.87
C ILE A 542 16.44 22.83 -11.23
N GLU A 543 16.29 24.00 -11.84
CA GLU A 543 16.91 24.31 -13.13
C GLU A 543 18.44 24.36 -13.05
N ILE A 544 19.01 24.74 -11.90
CA ILE A 544 20.46 24.66 -11.63
C ILE A 544 20.91 23.21 -11.51
N ILE A 545 20.14 22.36 -10.82
CA ILE A 545 20.48 20.94 -10.60
C ILE A 545 20.39 20.15 -11.90
N ARG A 546 19.35 20.40 -12.69
CA ARG A 546 19.09 19.72 -13.96
C ARG A 546 18.51 20.71 -14.98
N PRO A 547 19.38 21.36 -15.77
CA PRO A 547 18.94 22.31 -16.79
C PRO A 547 18.01 21.68 -17.83
N GLY A 548 17.02 22.45 -18.27
CA GLY A 548 15.99 22.02 -19.22
C GLY A 548 14.84 21.22 -18.60
N THR A 549 14.81 21.07 -17.27
CA THR A 549 13.68 20.41 -16.58
C THR A 549 12.45 21.32 -16.56
N ILE A 550 12.66 22.62 -16.36
CA ILE A 550 11.59 23.60 -16.25
C ILE A 550 11.42 24.30 -17.59
N ASP A 551 10.22 24.23 -18.16
CA ASP A 551 9.84 25.09 -19.30
C ASP A 551 9.47 26.48 -18.75
N PRO A 552 10.22 27.55 -19.10
CA PRO A 552 9.96 28.89 -18.58
C PRO A 552 8.56 29.42 -18.91
N SER A 553 7.92 28.92 -19.98
CA SER A 553 6.56 29.33 -20.35
C SER A 553 5.48 28.83 -19.39
N LEU A 554 5.80 27.84 -18.55
CA LEU A 554 4.89 27.28 -17.56
C LEU A 554 4.94 28.03 -16.22
N VAL A 555 5.97 28.86 -16.01
CA VAL A 555 6.19 29.63 -14.78
C VAL A 555 5.39 30.92 -14.86
N THR A 556 4.46 31.12 -13.93
CA THR A 556 3.62 32.32 -13.87
C THR A 556 4.32 33.46 -13.12
N SER A 557 3.80 34.68 -13.28
CA SER A 557 4.27 35.85 -12.53
C SER A 557 4.01 35.68 -11.03
N SER A 558 5.02 35.85 -10.18
CA SER A 558 4.83 35.81 -8.73
C SER A 558 4.07 37.04 -8.21
N GLY A 559 3.21 36.86 -7.20
CA GLY A 559 2.61 37.98 -6.46
C GLY A 559 1.13 37.81 -6.12
N SER A 560 0.40 36.99 -6.87
CA SER A 560 -0.94 36.54 -6.49
C SER A 560 -0.87 35.15 -5.83
N GLU A 561 -1.80 34.85 -4.92
CA GLU A 561 -1.88 33.53 -4.27
C GLU A 561 -2.12 32.40 -5.29
N ALA A 562 -2.94 32.66 -6.30
CA ALA A 562 -3.23 31.70 -7.37
C ALA A 562 -1.99 31.41 -8.23
N ASP A 563 -1.22 32.43 -8.62
CA ASP A 563 0.01 32.24 -9.39
C ASP A 563 1.07 31.51 -8.58
N ASN A 564 1.21 31.89 -7.30
CA ASN A 564 2.11 31.23 -6.37
C ASN A 564 1.77 29.75 -6.21
N LEU A 565 0.47 29.41 -6.11
CA LEU A 565 0.02 28.01 -6.03
C LEU A 565 0.32 27.24 -7.32
N LEU A 566 0.12 27.85 -8.50
CA LEU A 566 0.48 27.23 -9.79
C LEU A 566 1.98 26.96 -9.90
N ASN A 567 2.83 27.89 -9.43
CA ASN A 567 4.27 27.70 -9.38
C ASN A 567 4.68 26.65 -8.35
N ALA A 568 4.00 26.59 -7.20
CA ALA A 568 4.23 25.59 -6.16
C ALA A 568 3.86 24.17 -6.65
N LYS A 569 2.74 23.99 -7.35
CA LYS A 569 2.35 22.72 -8.01
C LYS A 569 3.41 22.25 -9.00
N LEU A 570 3.90 23.18 -9.83
CA LEU A 570 4.98 22.94 -10.79
C LEU A 570 6.28 22.55 -10.06
N ALA A 571 6.63 23.25 -8.98
CA ALA A 571 7.84 23.02 -8.21
C ALA A 571 7.86 21.65 -7.53
N VAL A 572 6.78 21.26 -6.84
CA VAL A 572 6.67 19.94 -6.18
C VAL A 572 6.82 18.81 -7.20
N SER A 573 6.09 18.90 -8.32
CA SER A 573 6.12 17.86 -9.36
C SER A 573 7.48 17.80 -10.05
N SER A 574 8.10 18.95 -10.32
CA SER A 574 9.44 19.02 -10.91
C SER A 574 10.53 18.50 -9.96
N ALA A 575 10.43 18.79 -8.66
CA ALA A 575 11.33 18.24 -7.65
C ALA A 575 11.26 16.70 -7.63
N ARG A 576 10.05 16.13 -7.66
CA ARG A 576 9.85 14.67 -7.75
C ARG A 576 10.40 14.09 -9.05
N LYS A 577 10.22 14.80 -10.18
CA LYS A 577 10.72 14.40 -11.51
C LYS A 577 12.25 14.32 -11.57
N VAL A 578 12.96 15.24 -10.93
CA VAL A 578 14.44 15.19 -10.88
C VAL A 578 14.98 14.14 -9.90
N GLY A 579 14.12 13.57 -9.06
CA GLY A 579 14.46 12.47 -8.16
C GLY A 579 14.31 12.79 -6.67
N ALA A 580 13.93 14.02 -6.30
CA ALA A 580 13.80 14.38 -4.89
C ALA A 580 12.56 13.72 -4.27
N VAL A 581 12.73 13.12 -3.09
CA VAL A 581 11.63 12.54 -2.34
C VAL A 581 10.94 13.64 -1.55
N VAL A 582 9.82 14.15 -2.07
CA VAL A 582 9.09 15.30 -1.52
C VAL A 582 7.66 14.90 -1.12
N PHE A 583 7.38 15.02 0.18
CA PHE A 583 6.03 14.84 0.75
C PHE A 583 5.28 16.16 0.97
N ALA A 584 5.98 17.30 0.82
CA ALA A 584 5.36 18.60 0.94
C ALA A 584 4.29 18.84 -0.11
N LEU A 585 3.23 19.54 0.29
CA LEU A 585 2.14 19.95 -0.57
C LEU A 585 2.43 21.35 -1.15
N PRO A 586 1.83 21.70 -2.31
CA PRO A 586 1.99 23.03 -2.89
C PRO A 586 1.64 24.16 -1.91
N GLU A 587 0.61 23.98 -1.10
CA GLU A 587 0.17 24.96 -0.11
C GLU A 587 1.19 25.16 1.02
N ASP A 588 2.01 24.14 1.34
CA ASP A 588 3.09 24.29 2.32
C ASP A 588 4.17 25.27 1.84
N ILE A 589 4.35 25.39 0.52
CA ILE A 589 5.27 26.36 -0.09
C ILE A 589 4.64 27.76 -0.03
N VAL A 590 3.39 27.91 -0.47
CA VAL A 590 2.68 29.19 -0.51
C VAL A 590 2.53 29.79 0.90
N GLU A 591 2.25 28.96 1.90
CA GLU A 591 2.15 29.35 3.32
C GLU A 591 3.52 29.41 4.02
N VAL A 592 4.61 29.09 3.32
CA VAL A 592 5.99 29.12 3.82
C VAL A 592 6.14 28.31 5.12
N LYS A 593 5.69 27.05 5.13
CA LYS A 593 5.84 26.14 6.27
C LYS A 593 7.30 25.72 6.40
N PRO A 594 8.06 26.21 7.39
CA PRO A 594 9.52 26.11 7.36
C PRO A 594 10.03 24.67 7.40
N LYS A 595 9.34 23.83 8.17
CA LYS A 595 9.59 22.38 8.26
C LYS A 595 9.51 21.71 6.89
N MET A 596 8.41 21.94 6.18
CA MET A 596 8.14 21.30 4.89
C MET A 596 9.04 21.86 3.79
N VAL A 597 9.22 23.18 3.75
CA VAL A 597 10.14 23.87 2.84
C VAL A 597 11.57 23.35 2.99
N MET A 598 12.06 23.16 4.23
CA MET A 598 13.38 22.61 4.48
C MET A 598 13.56 21.22 3.85
N THR A 599 12.55 20.34 3.97
CA THR A 599 12.64 18.99 3.40
C THR A 599 12.70 19.00 1.87
N ILE A 600 12.09 19.98 1.19
CA ILE A 600 12.19 20.16 -0.27
C ILE A 600 13.63 20.49 -0.67
N PHE A 601 14.22 21.53 -0.08
CA PHE A 601 15.60 21.93 -0.40
C PHE A 601 16.60 20.83 -0.04
N ALA A 602 16.43 20.19 1.11
CA ALA A 602 17.26 19.05 1.51
C ALA A 602 17.18 17.90 0.49
N GLY A 603 15.97 17.55 0.03
CA GLY A 603 15.78 16.53 -1.01
C GLY A 603 16.43 16.91 -2.34
N LEU A 604 16.34 18.17 -2.75
CA LEU A 604 16.98 18.68 -3.98
C LEU A 604 18.51 18.67 -3.89
N ILE A 605 19.09 19.06 -2.75
CA ILE A 605 20.54 18.96 -2.52
C ILE A 605 21.00 17.51 -2.57
N ALA A 606 20.21 16.58 -2.02
CA ALA A 606 20.53 15.15 -2.07
C ALA A 606 20.63 14.68 -3.52
N VAL A 607 19.70 15.12 -4.39
CA VAL A 607 19.77 14.83 -5.83
C VAL A 607 21.01 15.46 -6.46
N GLN A 608 21.28 16.74 -6.16
CA GLN A 608 22.43 17.46 -6.73
C GLN A 608 23.76 16.77 -6.45
N ARG A 609 23.94 16.22 -5.24
CA ARG A 609 25.19 15.60 -4.80
C ARG A 609 25.27 14.10 -5.10
N SER A 610 24.17 13.48 -5.50
CA SER A 610 24.14 12.05 -5.89
C SER A 610 24.49 11.85 -7.37
N ASN A 611 24.41 12.91 -8.18
CA ASN A 611 24.88 12.95 -9.57
C ASN A 611 26.28 13.56 -9.61
#